data_AF-A0AA39JQU4-F1
#
_entry.id   AF-A0AA39JQU4-F1
#
_cell.length_a   1.000
_cell.length_b   1.000
_cell.length_c   1.000
_cell.angle_alpha   90.00
_cell.angle_beta   90.00
_cell.angle_gamma   90.00
#
_symmetry.space_group_name_H-M   'P 1'
#
loop_
_entity.id
_entity.type
_entity.pdbx_description
1 polymer ?
#
loop_
_entity_poly.entity_id
_entity_poly.type
_entity_poly.pdbx_seq_one_letter_code
_entity_poly.pdbx_strand_id
1 'polypeptide(L)'
;MEYVRDVIGHPTPRILAWSSTPDARSAVGSYFILMERISGVALEKRWFNTFDEDIGAVLWEILFLDLDFVLQVNPQLQSRPTEKDSKEPAAGKYRIGPAVDKQYRFNESVEGDRGPWPDMVSFIQATCRLALRRAESQASSPASSSPSPSSLLTTTIILFTVSTMADSKLFQPINIGDLTLNHRIVLAPLTRYKSTEKGHVPYTSVMKEYYSQRASDPGTLLITEATLVAQKAGVFKNIPGIWSQEQIDAWKEVTDAVHAKGSFIFCQLWGQGRGADASHLKDEDASLEYVAPSAIKLSYTDETPRPLTLDEIHEYPKLFAQAAANAVFKAGFDGVEVNAVNGFLIDQFIQDVSNKRTDDYGGSVENRARFPLEVIDAVVDAVGAHRTAFRVSPWNTWQEMRMEDPIPTFSYLVTKIGQRHTDLAYLHVIEPRVNGTGTRDGVPGAHESNGFIRELWAPRPLISAGGYTRKLAMQVADEKGGLVAFGRFFISNPDLPKKLKKDLPLTPYNSLTFYLHGEVTEGYTDYPFASEE
;
A
#
# COMPACT_ATOMS: atom_id res chain seq x y z
N MET A 1 5.13 26.53 11.64
CA MET A 1 4.43 27.77 11.28
C MET A 1 4.90 28.32 9.94
N GLU A 2 6.20 28.56 9.75
CA GLU A 2 6.74 29.03 8.45
C GLU A 2 6.45 28.04 7.31
N TYR A 3 6.63 26.73 7.50
CA TYR A 3 6.23 25.72 6.50
C TYR A 3 4.74 25.82 6.08
N VAL A 4 3.85 26.01 7.04
CA VAL A 4 2.40 26.12 6.78
C VAL A 4 2.06 27.41 6.02
N ARG A 5 2.84 28.47 6.22
CA ARG A 5 2.67 29.72 5.49
C ARG A 5 3.30 29.67 4.10
N ASP A 6 4.55 29.23 4.03
CA ASP A 6 5.39 29.42 2.84
C ASP A 6 5.25 28.25 1.86
N VAL A 7 4.92 27.04 2.36
CA VAL A 7 4.71 25.84 1.53
C VAL A 7 3.22 25.57 1.30
N ILE A 8 2.39 25.68 2.35
CA ILE A 8 0.95 25.43 2.25
C ILE A 8 0.16 26.71 1.87
N GLY A 9 0.78 27.90 1.91
CA GLY A 9 0.15 29.16 1.51
C GLY A 9 -0.88 29.69 2.51
N HIS A 10 -0.90 29.17 3.74
CA HIS A 10 -1.94 29.46 4.71
C HIS A 10 -1.58 30.64 5.63
N PRO A 11 -2.45 31.66 5.79
CA PRO A 11 -2.20 32.76 6.73
C PRO A 11 -2.17 32.23 8.17
N THR A 12 -1.00 32.25 8.79
CA THR A 12 -0.73 31.86 10.18
C THR A 12 0.14 32.94 10.83
N PRO A 13 0.10 33.19 12.16
CA PRO A 13 0.91 34.23 12.82
C PRO A 13 2.43 34.01 12.68
N ARG A 14 3.22 35.10 12.53
CA ARG A 14 4.69 35.01 12.41
C ARG A 14 5.33 35.07 13.77
N ILE A 15 6.32 34.24 14.06
CA ILE A 15 7.14 34.41 15.25
C ILE A 15 8.10 35.58 14.99
N LEU A 16 8.01 36.61 15.81
CA LEU A 16 8.78 37.85 15.68
C LEU A 16 10.02 37.85 16.58
N ALA A 17 9.97 37.18 17.73
CA ALA A 17 11.10 37.03 18.65
C ALA A 17 10.87 35.88 19.64
N TRP A 18 11.95 35.31 20.18
CA TRP A 18 11.94 34.43 21.35
C TRP A 18 13.19 34.67 22.21
N SER A 19 13.20 34.17 23.45
CA SER A 19 14.40 34.12 24.31
C SER A 19 14.69 32.68 24.75
N SER A 20 15.96 32.29 24.83
CA SER A 20 16.41 30.91 25.09
C SER A 20 17.51 30.76 26.16
N THR A 21 17.82 31.78 26.96
CA THR A 21 18.91 31.69 27.95
C THR A 21 18.48 30.91 29.21
N PRO A 22 19.24 29.87 29.63
CA PRO A 22 18.96 29.14 30.88
C PRO A 22 19.49 29.90 32.09
N ASP A 23 18.67 30.02 33.13
CA ASP A 23 19.05 30.41 34.50
C ASP A 23 19.17 29.14 35.36
N ALA A 24 20.05 29.18 36.38
CA ALA A 24 20.36 28.06 37.28
C ALA A 24 19.17 27.46 38.07
N ARG A 25 17.94 27.95 37.90
CA ARG A 25 16.72 27.44 38.52
C ARG A 25 15.67 26.93 37.53
N SER A 26 15.91 26.94 36.22
CA SER A 26 14.97 26.34 35.24
C SER A 26 15.69 25.53 34.17
N ALA A 27 15.47 24.21 34.15
CA ALA A 27 16.09 23.29 33.18
C ALA A 27 15.42 23.30 31.79
N VAL A 28 14.52 24.24 31.49
CA VAL A 28 13.79 24.30 30.22
C VAL A 28 13.89 25.71 29.65
N GLY A 29 14.71 25.87 28.62
CA GLY A 29 14.85 27.13 27.88
C GLY A 29 13.60 27.42 27.06
N SER A 30 12.85 28.44 27.48
CA SER A 30 12.46 29.61 26.68
C SER A 30 11.51 30.49 27.50
N TYR A 31 11.82 31.77 27.69
CA TYR A 31 11.04 32.66 28.56
C TYR A 31 9.78 33.26 27.89
N PHE A 32 9.77 33.43 26.56
CA PHE A 32 8.61 33.95 25.81
C PHE A 32 8.75 33.76 24.29
N ILE A 33 7.61 33.84 23.59
CA ILE A 33 7.50 33.91 22.12
C ILE A 33 6.60 35.09 21.76
N LEU A 34 7.10 36.01 20.92
CA LEU A 34 6.34 37.14 20.37
C LEU A 34 5.79 36.77 18.99
N MET A 35 4.49 36.99 18.73
CA MET A 35 3.85 36.66 17.46
C MET A 35 3.18 37.87 16.79
N GLU A 36 3.20 37.90 15.46
CA GLU A 36 2.55 38.91 14.62
C GLU A 36 1.03 38.76 14.64
N ARG A 37 0.31 39.87 14.87
CA ARG A 37 -1.15 39.90 14.84
C ARG A 37 -1.64 39.85 13.39
N ILE A 38 -2.59 38.97 13.11
CA ILE A 38 -3.30 38.93 11.82
C ILE A 38 -4.75 39.37 12.05
N SER A 39 -5.23 40.36 11.31
CA SER A 39 -6.62 40.85 11.41
C SER A 39 -7.60 39.98 10.61
N GLY A 40 -8.83 39.90 11.12
CA GLY A 40 -9.87 38.95 10.71
C GLY A 40 -10.58 39.19 9.38
N VAL A 41 -11.53 38.29 9.12
CA VAL A 41 -12.45 38.13 7.97
C VAL A 41 -11.95 37.20 6.84
N ALA A 42 -10.63 37.09 6.61
CA ALA A 42 -10.12 36.23 5.51
C ALA A 42 -9.92 34.74 5.89
N LEU A 43 -9.65 34.43 7.17
CA LEU A 43 -9.37 33.06 7.63
C LEU A 43 -10.63 32.20 7.69
N GLU A 44 -11.71 32.75 8.24
CA GLU A 44 -12.98 32.06 8.45
C GLU A 44 -13.56 31.58 7.11
N LYS A 45 -13.66 32.46 6.10
CA LYS A 45 -14.22 32.14 4.79
C LYS A 45 -13.38 31.16 3.94
N ARG A 46 -12.08 31.02 4.20
CA ARG A 46 -11.23 30.08 3.44
C ARG A 46 -11.19 28.68 4.05
N TRP A 47 -11.34 28.55 5.37
CA TRP A 47 -11.43 27.24 6.02
C TRP A 47 -12.72 26.48 5.72
N PHE A 48 -13.83 27.19 5.51
CA PHE A 48 -15.10 26.59 5.12
C PHE A 48 -15.10 25.96 3.70
N ASN A 49 -14.12 26.26 2.85
CA ASN A 49 -14.03 25.70 1.50
C ASN A 49 -13.18 24.42 1.40
N THR A 50 -12.53 24.01 2.50
CA THR A 50 -11.87 22.70 2.62
C THR A 50 -12.87 21.69 3.18
N PHE A 51 -13.64 21.07 2.28
CA PHE A 51 -14.67 20.11 2.66
C PHE A 51 -14.07 18.75 3.06
N ASP A 52 -14.09 18.49 4.37
CA ASP A 52 -14.20 17.17 5.01
C ASP A 52 -15.18 17.38 6.18
N GLU A 53 -16.31 16.66 6.19
CA GLU A 53 -17.39 16.84 7.17
C GLU A 53 -16.91 16.57 8.61
N ASP A 54 -15.89 15.71 8.79
CA ASP A 54 -15.33 15.37 10.09
C ASP A 54 -14.43 16.48 10.66
N ILE A 55 -13.72 17.21 9.79
CA ILE A 55 -12.90 18.37 10.19
C ILE A 55 -13.80 19.58 10.49
N GLY A 56 -14.91 19.70 9.75
CA GLY A 56 -15.92 20.73 9.96
C GLY A 56 -16.49 20.71 11.37
N ALA A 57 -16.82 19.54 11.91
CA ALA A 57 -17.37 19.39 13.26
C ALA A 57 -16.37 19.76 14.36
N VAL A 58 -15.11 19.34 14.22
CA VAL A 58 -14.03 19.67 15.18
C VAL A 58 -13.71 21.17 15.18
N LEU A 59 -13.71 21.80 14.00
CA LEU A 59 -13.49 23.23 13.87
C LEU A 59 -14.68 24.06 14.39
N TRP A 60 -15.89 23.53 14.29
CA TRP A 60 -17.11 24.15 14.83
C TRP A 60 -17.05 24.27 16.36
N GLU A 61 -16.52 23.27 17.06
CA GLU A 61 -16.31 23.32 18.51
C GLU A 61 -15.18 24.28 18.92
N ILE A 62 -14.11 24.39 18.13
CA ILE A 62 -12.99 25.31 18.40
C ILE A 62 -13.43 26.78 18.29
N LEU A 63 -14.30 27.11 17.34
CA LEU A 63 -14.81 28.47 17.13
C LEU A 63 -15.78 28.95 18.22
N PHE A 64 -16.43 28.03 18.94
CA PHE A 64 -17.36 28.36 20.03
C PHE A 64 -16.71 28.37 21.43
N LEU A 65 -15.45 27.96 21.54
CA LEU A 65 -14.63 28.16 22.72
C LEU A 65 -14.14 29.61 22.72
N ASP A 66 -14.91 30.48 23.39
CA ASP A 66 -14.61 31.89 23.63
C ASP A 66 -13.28 32.04 24.40
N LEU A 67 -12.16 32.04 23.67
CA LEU A 67 -10.82 32.20 24.21
C LEU A 67 -10.52 33.70 24.37
N ASP A 68 -11.01 34.26 25.47
CA ASP A 68 -10.60 35.59 25.93
C ASP A 68 -9.13 35.55 26.37
N PHE A 69 -8.22 35.96 25.48
CA PHE A 69 -6.82 36.16 25.82
C PHE A 69 -6.66 37.47 26.60
N VAL A 70 -6.72 37.40 27.93
CA VAL A 70 -6.35 38.54 28.79
C VAL A 70 -4.81 38.69 28.82
N LEU A 71 -4.31 39.73 28.15
CA LEU A 71 -2.93 40.21 28.26
C LEU A 71 -2.66 40.76 29.67
N GLN A 72 -1.93 40.02 30.51
CA GLN A 72 -1.11 40.64 31.55
C GLN A 72 0.34 40.62 31.12
N VAL A 73 0.77 41.73 30.50
CA VAL A 73 2.17 41.95 30.14
C VAL A 73 2.94 42.28 31.41
N ASN A 74 3.96 41.49 31.74
CA ASN A 74 4.92 41.84 32.79
C ASN A 74 5.73 43.07 32.34
N PRO A 75 5.71 44.21 33.07
CA PRO A 75 6.38 45.44 32.68
C PRO A 75 7.90 45.31 32.48
N GLN A 76 8.54 44.28 33.04
CA GLN A 76 9.98 44.06 32.91
C GLN A 76 10.41 43.53 31.52
N LEU A 77 9.48 43.08 30.69
CA LEU A 77 9.77 42.57 29.33
C LEU A 77 9.94 43.68 28.29
N GLN A 78 9.62 44.94 28.61
CA GLN A 78 9.80 46.07 27.69
C GLN A 78 11.24 46.56 27.57
N SER A 79 12.18 46.10 28.40
CA SER A 79 13.49 46.76 28.55
C SER A 79 14.72 45.91 28.19
N ARG A 80 14.62 44.88 27.34
CA ARG A 80 15.82 44.17 26.84
C ARG A 80 15.92 44.21 25.30
N PRO A 81 17.04 44.69 24.75
CA PRO A 81 17.28 44.66 23.31
C PRO A 81 17.54 43.22 22.84
N THR A 82 17.06 42.89 21.64
CA THR A 82 17.26 41.60 20.98
C THR A 82 18.72 41.41 20.58
N GLU A 83 19.39 40.38 21.11
CA GLU A 83 20.71 39.99 20.61
C GLU A 83 20.59 39.36 19.22
N LYS A 84 21.19 40.04 18.25
CA LYS A 84 21.64 39.49 16.97
C LYS A 84 22.70 38.44 17.26
N ASP A 85 22.54 37.26 16.64
CA ASP A 85 23.58 36.26 16.31
C ASP A 85 23.26 34.84 16.81
N SER A 86 22.39 34.15 16.08
CA SER A 86 22.64 32.75 15.70
C SER A 86 21.92 32.45 14.38
N LYS A 87 22.70 32.16 13.34
CA LYS A 87 22.22 31.65 12.07
C LYS A 87 22.01 30.14 12.24
N GLU A 88 20.77 29.75 12.54
CA GLU A 88 20.08 28.52 12.11
C GLU A 88 18.86 28.27 13.04
N PRO A 89 17.64 28.09 12.51
CA PRO A 89 16.51 27.67 13.32
C PRO A 89 16.61 26.17 13.61
N ALA A 90 16.78 25.81 14.89
CA ALA A 90 16.72 24.43 15.37
C ALA A 90 15.29 23.87 15.23
N ALA A 91 14.95 23.37 14.04
CA ALA A 91 13.62 22.83 13.74
C ALA A 91 13.23 21.56 14.53
N GLY A 92 14.13 21.02 15.37
CA GLY A 92 13.91 19.85 16.23
C GLY A 92 13.60 20.15 17.70
N LYS A 93 13.32 21.40 18.10
CA LYS A 93 13.13 21.76 19.52
C LYS A 93 11.80 22.44 19.87
N TYR A 94 10.82 22.42 18.99
CA TYR A 94 9.52 23.05 19.26
C TYR A 94 8.60 22.13 20.04
N ARG A 95 7.97 22.66 21.10
CA ARG A 95 6.85 22.02 21.78
C ARG A 95 5.63 22.95 21.73
N ILE A 96 4.43 22.37 21.63
CA ILE A 96 3.17 23.12 21.49
C ILE A 96 2.43 23.08 22.85
N GLY A 97 2.03 24.24 23.38
CA GLY A 97 1.19 24.36 24.58
C GLY A 97 1.60 25.48 25.56
N PRO A 98 0.70 25.97 26.43
CA PRO A 98 0.99 27.05 27.36
C PRO A 98 1.96 26.61 28.47
N ALA A 99 3.09 27.30 28.61
CA ALA A 99 4.01 27.12 29.73
C ALA A 99 3.82 28.26 30.74
N VAL A 100 3.03 28.03 31.80
CA VAL A 100 2.96 28.94 32.95
C VAL A 100 2.85 28.16 34.25
N ASP A 101 3.62 28.65 35.24
CA ASP A 101 3.70 28.13 36.60
C ASP A 101 2.43 28.45 37.42
N LYS A 102 2.20 27.68 38.47
CA LYS A 102 0.97 27.67 39.29
C LYS A 102 0.56 29.06 39.82
N GLN A 103 -0.74 29.37 39.74
CA GLN A 103 -1.42 30.18 40.75
C GLN A 103 -2.75 29.53 41.17
N TYR A 104 -2.89 29.36 42.49
CA TYR A 104 -4.08 28.85 43.15
C TYR A 104 -5.21 29.89 43.13
N ARG A 105 -6.40 29.47 42.71
CA ARG A 105 -7.66 30.07 43.16
C ARG A 105 -8.63 28.97 43.58
N PHE A 106 -8.92 28.98 44.87
CA PHE A 106 -10.08 28.40 45.55
C PHE A 106 -10.40 26.91 45.30
N ASN A 107 -9.93 26.08 46.24
CA ASN A 107 -10.55 24.87 46.78
C ASN A 107 -10.89 23.65 45.92
N GLU A 108 -10.38 23.50 44.70
CA GLU A 108 -10.38 22.20 44.01
C GLU A 108 -9.00 21.88 43.42
N SER A 109 -8.47 20.69 43.74
CA SER A 109 -7.24 20.18 43.15
C SER A 109 -7.51 19.75 41.71
N VAL A 110 -7.33 20.66 40.75
CA VAL A 110 -7.31 20.30 39.34
C VAL A 110 -5.88 19.89 38.98
N GLU A 111 -5.64 18.59 38.84
CA GLU A 111 -4.46 18.10 38.10
C GLU A 111 -4.63 18.46 36.62
N GLY A 112 -4.01 19.57 36.22
CA GLY A 112 -3.93 19.96 34.81
C GLY A 112 -2.65 19.41 34.20
N ASP A 113 -2.79 18.53 33.20
CA ASP A 113 -1.70 18.24 32.28
C ASP A 113 -1.54 19.44 31.33
N ARG A 114 -0.39 20.10 31.38
CA ARG A 114 -0.17 21.40 30.73
C ARG A 114 1.09 21.42 29.88
N GLY A 115 1.39 20.30 29.22
CA GLY A 115 2.45 20.20 28.23
C GLY A 115 3.82 20.62 28.77
N PRO A 116 4.76 20.99 27.89
CA PRO A 116 4.60 21.17 26.46
C PRO A 116 4.69 19.84 25.66
N TRP A 117 3.95 19.69 24.57
CA TRP A 117 3.82 18.43 23.79
C TRP A 117 4.82 18.33 22.63
N PRO A 118 5.35 17.12 22.34
CA PRO A 118 6.38 16.93 21.32
C PRO A 118 5.89 17.12 19.88
N ASP A 119 4.58 16.98 19.66
CA ASP A 119 3.93 17.14 18.36
C ASP A 119 2.43 17.46 18.52
N MET A 120 1.78 17.78 17.41
CA MET A 120 0.37 18.19 17.36
C MET A 120 -0.59 17.03 17.68
N VAL A 121 -0.23 15.79 17.34
CA VAL A 121 -1.05 14.60 17.60
C VAL A 121 -1.09 14.34 19.11
N SER A 122 0.06 14.41 19.77
CA SER A 122 0.21 14.30 21.22
C SER A 122 -0.61 15.36 21.96
N PHE A 123 -0.59 16.62 21.48
CA PHE A 123 -1.41 17.70 22.02
C PHE A 123 -2.92 17.43 21.87
N ILE A 124 -3.36 17.01 20.68
CA ILE A 124 -4.77 16.68 20.42
C ILE A 124 -5.21 15.52 21.31
N GLN A 125 -4.44 14.43 21.37
CA GLN A 125 -4.74 13.27 22.21
C GLN A 125 -4.82 13.61 23.70
N ALA A 126 -3.93 14.48 24.20
CA ALA A 126 -3.98 14.92 25.58
C ALA A 126 -5.20 15.80 25.86
N THR A 127 -5.54 16.70 24.93
CA THR A 127 -6.72 17.57 25.03
C THR A 127 -8.01 16.75 25.01
N CYS A 128 -8.10 15.73 24.15
CA CYS A 128 -9.22 14.79 24.12
C CYS A 128 -9.31 13.98 25.43
N ARG A 129 -8.19 13.52 26.00
CA ARG A 129 -8.17 12.83 27.30
C ARG A 129 -8.67 13.71 28.45
N LEU A 130 -8.31 14.99 28.45
CA LEU A 130 -8.82 15.97 29.42
C LEU A 130 -10.32 16.22 29.27
N ALA A 131 -10.81 16.32 28.02
CA ALA A 131 -12.24 16.45 27.73
C ALA A 131 -13.02 15.20 28.19
N LEU A 132 -12.49 14.00 27.94
CA LEU A 132 -13.03 12.72 28.43
C LEU A 132 -13.15 12.70 29.95
N ARG A 133 -12.09 13.06 30.69
CA ARG A 133 -12.12 13.09 32.16
C ARG A 133 -13.09 14.12 32.73
N ARG A 134 -13.23 15.28 32.06
CA ARG A 134 -14.25 16.27 32.44
C ARG A 134 -15.65 15.71 32.24
N ALA A 135 -15.90 15.03 31.12
CA ALA A 135 -17.18 14.37 30.87
C ALA A 135 -17.47 13.26 31.91
N GLU A 136 -16.47 12.47 32.30
CA GLU A 136 -16.58 11.44 33.35
C GLU A 136 -16.87 12.05 34.75
N SER A 137 -16.22 13.16 35.10
CA SER A 137 -16.49 13.90 36.35
C SER A 137 -17.89 14.52 36.38
N GLN A 138 -18.42 14.93 35.23
CA GLN A 138 -19.78 15.45 35.09
C GLN A 138 -20.83 14.33 35.13
N ALA A 139 -20.51 13.15 34.59
CA ALA A 139 -21.39 11.98 34.61
C ALA A 139 -21.51 11.31 36.00
N SER A 140 -20.52 11.51 36.88
CA SER A 140 -20.52 10.99 38.25
C SER A 140 -21.15 11.92 39.29
N SER A 141 -21.64 13.10 38.86
CA SER A 141 -22.37 14.03 39.71
C SER A 141 -23.86 13.66 39.78
N PRO A 142 -24.47 13.47 40.97
CA PRO A 142 -25.87 13.10 41.07
C PRO A 142 -26.80 14.31 40.80
N ALA A 143 -27.68 14.12 39.81
CA ALA A 143 -28.81 14.98 39.39
C ALA A 143 -28.43 16.22 38.54
N SER A 144 -29.10 16.57 37.44
CA SER A 144 -30.45 16.27 36.97
C SER A 144 -30.56 16.54 35.45
N SER A 145 -31.60 15.96 34.83
CA SER A 145 -32.02 16.03 33.42
C SER A 145 -31.52 14.88 32.51
N SER A 146 -32.49 14.25 31.85
CA SER A 146 -32.35 13.12 30.93
C SER A 146 -31.38 13.44 29.78
N PRO A 147 -30.46 12.53 29.41
CA PRO A 147 -29.55 12.77 28.29
C PRO A 147 -30.36 12.88 26.98
N SER A 148 -30.08 13.92 26.21
CA SER A 148 -30.70 14.13 24.90
C SER A 148 -30.26 13.05 23.89
N PRO A 149 -31.06 12.72 22.86
CA PRO A 149 -30.77 11.66 21.89
C PRO A 149 -29.42 11.79 21.16
N SER A 150 -28.86 13.01 21.08
CA SER A 150 -27.53 13.29 20.53
C SER A 150 -26.40 12.67 21.36
N SER A 151 -26.48 12.65 22.70
CA SER A 151 -25.39 12.13 23.54
C SER A 151 -25.26 10.61 23.45
N LEU A 152 -26.36 9.89 23.21
CA LEU A 152 -26.38 8.44 22.98
C LEU A 152 -25.77 8.06 21.62
N LEU A 153 -25.92 8.91 20.59
CA LEU A 153 -25.25 8.74 19.30
C LEU A 153 -23.72 8.96 19.44
N THR A 154 -23.31 10.00 20.17
CA THR A 154 -21.89 10.31 20.39
C THR A 154 -21.16 9.22 21.17
N THR A 155 -21.80 8.64 22.21
CA THR A 155 -21.20 7.52 22.97
C THR A 155 -21.05 6.24 22.12
N THR A 156 -21.97 5.99 21.18
CA THR A 156 -21.94 4.79 20.31
C THR A 156 -20.88 4.92 19.20
N ILE A 157 -20.65 6.13 18.67
CA ILE A 157 -19.64 6.40 17.64
C ILE A 157 -18.22 6.34 18.24
N ILE A 158 -18.03 6.83 19.47
CA ILE A 158 -16.72 6.86 20.16
C ILE A 158 -16.28 5.45 20.61
N LEU A 159 -17.21 4.57 20.98
CA LEU A 159 -16.89 3.17 21.30
C LEU A 159 -16.34 2.39 20.09
N PHE A 160 -16.64 2.81 18.85
CA PHE A 160 -16.09 2.21 17.63
C PHE A 160 -14.68 2.73 17.28
N THR A 161 -14.36 3.98 17.60
CA THR A 161 -13.06 4.59 17.23
C THR A 161 -11.93 4.26 18.21
N VAL A 162 -12.25 3.69 19.38
CA VAL A 162 -11.28 3.21 20.38
C VAL A 162 -11.34 1.68 20.52
N SER A 163 -11.68 0.96 19.45
CA SER A 163 -11.20 -0.41 19.32
C SER A 163 -9.69 -0.32 19.10
N THR A 164 -8.92 -0.87 20.01
CA THR A 164 -7.49 -0.61 20.09
C THR A 164 -6.81 -0.94 18.75
N MET A 165 -5.87 -0.10 18.29
CA MET A 165 -5.08 -0.34 17.08
C MET A 165 -4.28 -1.66 17.10
N ALA A 166 -4.26 -2.38 18.24
CA ALA A 166 -3.71 -3.72 18.41
C ALA A 166 -4.67 -4.84 17.93
N ASP A 167 -5.96 -4.55 17.73
CA ASP A 167 -7.00 -5.54 17.38
C ASP A 167 -7.36 -5.56 15.88
N SER A 168 -6.69 -4.78 15.03
CA SER A 168 -6.99 -4.72 13.60
C SER A 168 -6.89 -6.10 12.93
N LYS A 169 -7.88 -6.43 12.10
CA LYS A 169 -7.92 -7.63 11.25
C LYS A 169 -6.68 -7.77 10.38
N LEU A 170 -5.98 -6.67 10.07
CA LEU A 170 -4.72 -6.70 9.32
C LEU A 170 -3.67 -7.61 9.98
N PHE A 171 -3.65 -7.69 11.32
CA PHE A 171 -2.70 -8.48 12.10
C PHE A 171 -3.28 -9.80 12.62
N GLN A 172 -4.49 -10.16 12.18
CA GLN A 172 -5.17 -11.38 12.59
C GLN A 172 -5.01 -12.48 11.53
N PRO A 173 -5.04 -13.76 11.94
CA PRO A 173 -4.96 -14.88 11.02
C PRO A 173 -6.06 -14.90 9.95
N ILE A 174 -5.77 -15.54 8.82
CA ILE A 174 -6.73 -15.78 7.73
C ILE A 174 -6.35 -17.05 6.96
N ASN A 175 -7.35 -17.79 6.49
CA ASN A 175 -7.14 -18.95 5.63
C ASN A 175 -7.14 -18.55 4.15
N ILE A 176 -6.21 -19.12 3.39
CA ILE A 176 -6.08 -18.98 1.94
C ILE A 176 -5.82 -20.37 1.37
N GLY A 177 -6.80 -20.96 0.68
CA GLY A 177 -6.75 -22.37 0.34
C GLY A 177 -6.54 -23.22 1.60
N ASP A 178 -5.50 -24.05 1.59
CA ASP A 178 -5.12 -24.91 2.73
C ASP A 178 -4.17 -24.21 3.73
N LEU A 179 -3.79 -22.96 3.47
CA LEU A 179 -2.80 -22.23 4.27
C LEU A 179 -3.48 -21.41 5.35
N THR A 180 -2.89 -21.39 6.54
CA THR A 180 -3.25 -20.46 7.62
C THR A 180 -2.17 -19.40 7.74
N LEU A 181 -2.46 -18.19 7.28
CA LEU A 181 -1.58 -17.05 7.45
C LEU A 181 -1.76 -16.47 8.85
N ASN A 182 -0.69 -15.95 9.46
CA ASN A 182 -0.75 -15.35 10.79
C ASN A 182 -1.23 -13.88 10.78
N HIS A 183 -1.20 -13.25 9.61
CA HIS A 183 -1.65 -11.88 9.38
C HIS A 183 -2.03 -11.69 7.92
N ARG A 184 -2.57 -10.52 7.58
CA ARG A 184 -3.11 -10.22 6.24
C ARG A 184 -2.22 -9.30 5.40
N ILE A 185 -0.94 -9.23 5.74
CA ILE A 185 0.10 -8.47 5.03
C ILE A 185 0.81 -9.43 4.07
N VAL A 186 0.89 -9.04 2.79
CA VAL A 186 1.41 -9.90 1.71
C VAL A 186 2.54 -9.20 0.96
N LEU A 187 3.60 -9.93 0.59
CA LEU A 187 4.58 -9.41 -0.38
C LEU A 187 3.95 -9.44 -1.77
N ALA A 188 3.79 -8.26 -2.36
CA ALA A 188 3.34 -8.16 -3.74
C ALA A 188 4.41 -8.74 -4.70
N PRO A 189 4.02 -9.23 -5.89
CA PRO A 189 4.94 -9.68 -6.92
C PRO A 189 5.73 -8.48 -7.48
N LEU A 190 7.06 -8.60 -7.48
CA LEU A 190 7.99 -7.50 -7.79
C LEU A 190 9.18 -8.01 -8.61
N THR A 191 9.24 -7.75 -9.92
CA THR A 191 10.42 -8.08 -10.76
C THR A 191 11.68 -7.39 -10.27
N ARG A 192 12.78 -8.13 -10.06
CA ARG A 192 14.05 -7.60 -9.52
C ARG A 192 15.30 -7.92 -10.34
N TYR A 193 15.15 -8.60 -11.48
CA TYR A 193 16.22 -8.91 -12.44
C TYR A 193 17.40 -9.72 -11.88
N LYS A 194 17.09 -10.69 -11.00
CA LYS A 194 18.07 -11.55 -10.32
C LYS A 194 18.16 -12.95 -10.93
N SER A 195 18.07 -13.04 -12.25
CA SER A 195 18.27 -14.29 -12.98
C SER A 195 19.34 -14.15 -14.06
N THR A 196 19.83 -15.28 -14.57
CA THR A 196 20.75 -15.31 -15.70
C THR A 196 20.17 -14.59 -16.91
N GLU A 197 21.04 -13.95 -17.70
CA GLU A 197 20.62 -13.17 -18.88
C GLU A 197 19.89 -14.04 -19.90
N LYS A 198 20.46 -15.22 -20.18
CA LYS A 198 19.86 -16.30 -21.00
C LYS A 198 19.50 -17.48 -20.13
N GLY A 199 18.51 -18.27 -20.54
CA GLY A 199 18.07 -19.45 -19.80
C GLY A 199 17.34 -19.16 -18.49
N HIS A 200 17.28 -17.90 -18.02
CA HIS A 200 16.35 -17.44 -16.99
C HIS A 200 16.40 -18.19 -15.65
N VAL A 201 17.59 -18.62 -15.22
CA VAL A 201 17.81 -19.34 -13.96
C VAL A 201 17.96 -18.32 -12.83
N PRO A 202 17.16 -18.42 -11.73
CA PRO A 202 17.35 -17.61 -10.53
C PRO A 202 18.77 -17.67 -9.96
N TYR A 203 19.35 -16.52 -9.60
CA TYR A 203 20.60 -16.48 -8.83
C TYR A 203 20.32 -16.80 -7.35
N THR A 204 20.40 -18.09 -7.00
CA THR A 204 20.07 -18.57 -5.63
C THR A 204 20.98 -17.95 -4.55
N SER A 205 22.20 -17.52 -4.91
CA SER A 205 23.13 -16.80 -4.04
C SER A 205 22.54 -15.55 -3.40
N VAL A 206 21.62 -14.86 -4.08
CA VAL A 206 20.97 -13.63 -3.58
C VAL A 206 19.46 -13.79 -3.39
N MET A 207 18.78 -14.55 -4.27
CA MET A 207 17.32 -14.68 -4.20
C MET A 207 16.86 -15.44 -2.96
N LYS A 208 17.64 -16.45 -2.51
CA LYS A 208 17.34 -17.20 -1.30
C LYS A 208 17.29 -16.29 -0.07
N GLU A 209 18.31 -15.45 0.10
CA GLU A 209 18.37 -14.49 1.20
C GLU A 209 17.24 -13.46 1.10
N TYR A 210 16.97 -12.93 -0.11
CA TYR A 210 15.92 -11.94 -0.32
C TYR A 210 14.53 -12.40 0.15
N TYR A 211 14.10 -13.60 -0.26
CA TYR A 211 12.81 -14.13 0.13
C TYR A 211 12.82 -14.62 1.59
N SER A 212 13.92 -15.22 2.07
CA SER A 212 14.10 -15.60 3.49
C SER A 212 13.95 -14.41 4.44
N GLN A 213 14.54 -13.26 4.10
CA GLN A 213 14.40 -12.02 4.87
C GLN A 213 12.94 -11.55 4.96
N ARG A 214 12.19 -11.63 3.86
CA ARG A 214 10.78 -11.20 3.78
C ARG A 214 9.81 -12.21 4.36
N ALA A 215 10.26 -13.44 4.58
CA ALA A 215 9.60 -14.48 5.33
C ALA A 215 9.84 -14.38 6.85
N SER A 216 10.52 -13.34 7.34
CA SER A 216 10.99 -13.23 8.72
C SER A 216 9.90 -13.21 9.80
N ASP A 217 8.67 -12.81 9.46
CA ASP A 217 7.49 -12.97 10.32
C ASP A 217 6.75 -14.26 9.89
N PRO A 218 6.70 -15.31 10.72
CA PRO A 218 6.10 -16.59 10.34
C PRO A 218 4.63 -16.46 9.90
N GLY A 219 4.21 -17.30 8.96
CA GLY A 219 2.86 -17.26 8.39
C GLY A 219 2.64 -16.08 7.44
N THR A 220 3.70 -15.47 6.92
CA THR A 220 3.63 -14.47 5.85
C THR A 220 3.38 -15.14 4.51
N LEU A 221 2.47 -14.59 3.70
CA LEU A 221 2.35 -14.96 2.29
C LEU A 221 3.25 -14.08 1.43
N LEU A 222 4.13 -14.73 0.66
CA LEU A 222 4.94 -14.11 -0.36
C LEU A 222 4.43 -14.46 -1.75
N ILE A 223 4.47 -13.51 -2.68
CA ILE A 223 4.24 -13.77 -4.10
C ILE A 223 5.53 -13.41 -4.82
N THR A 224 6.08 -14.34 -5.59
CA THR A 224 7.35 -14.12 -6.31
C THR A 224 7.24 -12.96 -7.28
N GLU A 225 8.40 -12.52 -7.75
CA GLU A 225 8.46 -11.84 -9.04
C GLU A 225 7.80 -12.65 -10.17
N ALA A 226 7.33 -11.91 -11.18
CA ALA A 226 6.71 -12.51 -12.35
C ALA A 226 7.69 -13.47 -13.04
N THR A 227 7.27 -14.72 -13.21
CA THR A 227 8.08 -15.85 -13.67
C THR A 227 7.52 -16.38 -14.98
N LEU A 228 8.36 -16.45 -16.01
CA LEU A 228 7.95 -16.87 -17.34
C LEU A 228 7.52 -18.34 -17.36
N VAL A 229 6.38 -18.61 -17.98
CA VAL A 229 5.83 -19.98 -18.09
C VAL A 229 6.52 -20.85 -19.13
N ALA A 230 7.13 -20.21 -20.13
CA ALA A 230 7.87 -20.86 -21.20
C ALA A 230 8.78 -19.83 -21.88
N GLN A 231 9.83 -20.29 -22.55
CA GLN A 231 10.74 -19.42 -23.30
C GLN A 231 10.01 -18.57 -24.35
N LYS A 232 9.04 -19.14 -25.07
CA LYS A 232 8.18 -18.45 -26.04
C LYS A 232 7.13 -17.52 -25.42
N ALA A 233 6.98 -17.48 -24.10
CA ALA A 233 5.97 -16.64 -23.45
C ALA A 233 6.39 -15.16 -23.36
N GLY A 234 7.60 -14.81 -23.80
CA GLY A 234 8.18 -13.48 -23.75
C GLY A 234 9.57 -13.53 -23.15
N VAL A 235 10.44 -12.58 -23.51
CA VAL A 235 11.79 -12.48 -22.94
C VAL A 235 12.06 -11.02 -22.55
N PHE A 236 12.20 -10.78 -21.26
CA PHE A 236 13.12 -9.76 -20.77
C PHE A 236 14.36 -10.45 -20.28
N LYS A 237 15.54 -9.88 -20.51
CA LYS A 237 16.77 -10.39 -19.91
C LYS A 237 16.67 -10.38 -18.39
N ASN A 238 17.32 -11.34 -17.75
CA ASN A 238 17.50 -11.43 -16.30
C ASN A 238 16.23 -11.63 -15.44
N ILE A 239 15.09 -11.96 -16.04
CA ILE A 239 13.89 -12.41 -15.30
C ILE A 239 13.87 -13.93 -15.15
N PRO A 240 13.21 -14.51 -14.14
CA PRO A 240 13.19 -15.95 -13.94
C PRO A 240 12.18 -16.67 -14.84
N GLY A 241 12.45 -17.95 -15.10
CA GLY A 241 11.56 -18.91 -15.72
C GLY A 241 11.19 -20.08 -14.81
N ILE A 242 10.28 -20.95 -15.24
CA ILE A 242 9.93 -22.20 -14.54
C ILE A 242 9.55 -23.37 -15.47
N TRP A 243 10.22 -23.48 -16.63
CA TRP A 243 10.05 -24.57 -17.58
C TRP A 243 11.20 -25.58 -17.60
N SER A 244 12.43 -25.17 -17.26
CA SER A 244 13.63 -26.03 -17.28
C SER A 244 13.92 -26.64 -15.90
N GLN A 245 14.69 -27.73 -15.87
CA GLN A 245 15.05 -28.37 -14.61
C GLN A 245 15.95 -27.48 -13.75
N GLU A 246 16.90 -26.76 -14.37
CA GLU A 246 17.81 -25.83 -13.68
C GLU A 246 17.04 -24.70 -13.01
N GLN A 247 16.00 -24.18 -13.66
CA GLN A 247 15.11 -23.16 -13.09
C GLN A 247 14.32 -23.71 -11.90
N ILE A 248 13.79 -24.93 -12.03
CA ILE A 248 13.03 -25.61 -10.98
C ILE A 248 13.90 -25.86 -9.74
N ASP A 249 15.12 -26.37 -9.93
CA ASP A 249 16.06 -26.64 -8.84
C ASP A 249 16.48 -25.36 -8.12
N ALA A 250 16.72 -24.28 -8.87
CA ALA A 250 17.04 -22.98 -8.30
C ALA A 250 15.86 -22.39 -7.50
N TRP A 251 14.63 -22.48 -8.02
CA TRP A 251 13.44 -22.06 -7.28
C TRP A 251 13.20 -22.91 -6.04
N LYS A 252 13.51 -24.21 -6.09
CA LYS A 252 13.38 -25.09 -4.94
C LYS A 252 14.25 -24.65 -3.75
N GLU A 253 15.46 -24.16 -3.99
CA GLU A 253 16.28 -23.58 -2.91
C GLU A 253 15.62 -22.36 -2.25
N VAL A 254 14.90 -21.55 -3.03
CA VAL A 254 14.23 -20.34 -2.55
C VAL A 254 12.99 -20.70 -1.74
N THR A 255 12.14 -21.61 -2.23
CA THR A 255 10.94 -22.08 -1.53
C THR A 255 11.31 -22.78 -0.22
N ASP A 256 12.31 -23.67 -0.24
CA ASP A 256 12.80 -24.36 0.96
C ASP A 256 13.26 -23.34 2.04
N ALA A 257 13.91 -22.23 1.65
CA ALA A 257 14.32 -21.19 2.59
C ALA A 257 13.16 -20.37 3.17
N VAL A 258 12.10 -20.13 2.40
CA VAL A 258 10.87 -19.48 2.89
C VAL A 258 10.13 -20.39 3.85
N HIS A 259 9.98 -21.67 3.51
CA HIS A 259 9.34 -22.68 4.34
C HIS A 259 10.10 -22.90 5.65
N ALA A 260 11.44 -22.83 5.64
CA ALA A 260 12.25 -22.87 6.86
C ALA A 260 11.97 -21.71 7.85
N LYS A 261 11.37 -20.61 7.38
CA LYS A 261 10.89 -19.49 8.22
C LYS A 261 9.43 -19.65 8.67
N GLY A 262 8.77 -20.73 8.28
CA GLY A 262 7.35 -20.98 8.58
C GLY A 262 6.39 -20.06 7.81
N SER A 263 6.81 -19.55 6.66
CA SER A 263 6.02 -18.70 5.77
C SER A 263 5.71 -19.41 4.46
N PHE A 264 4.89 -18.79 3.60
CA PHE A 264 4.36 -19.39 2.38
C PHE A 264 4.74 -18.57 1.16
N ILE A 265 4.83 -19.21 -0.01
CA ILE A 265 5.20 -18.54 -1.25
C ILE A 265 4.43 -19.07 -2.47
N PHE A 266 3.88 -18.13 -3.24
CA PHE A 266 3.19 -18.38 -4.50
C PHE A 266 4.04 -17.92 -5.68
N CYS A 267 4.11 -18.72 -6.76
CA CYS A 267 4.80 -18.34 -7.98
C CYS A 267 3.86 -17.55 -8.91
N GLN A 268 4.22 -16.32 -9.28
CA GLN A 268 3.44 -15.54 -10.24
C GLN A 268 3.77 -15.97 -11.68
N LEU A 269 2.82 -16.59 -12.38
CA LEU A 269 2.98 -17.10 -13.74
C LEU A 269 2.74 -16.01 -14.78
N TRP A 270 3.66 -15.89 -15.74
CA TRP A 270 3.71 -14.74 -16.64
C TRP A 270 3.89 -15.13 -18.11
N GLY A 271 3.05 -14.54 -18.97
CA GLY A 271 3.29 -14.39 -20.41
C GLY A 271 3.20 -12.91 -20.77
N GLN A 272 4.17 -12.41 -21.53
CA GLN A 272 4.39 -10.96 -21.72
C GLN A 272 3.60 -10.37 -22.90
N GLY A 273 3.38 -11.15 -23.96
CA GLY A 273 2.72 -10.66 -25.17
C GLY A 273 3.44 -9.45 -25.76
N ARG A 274 2.70 -8.40 -26.16
CA ARG A 274 3.30 -7.15 -26.68
C ARG A 274 4.19 -6.39 -25.67
N GLY A 275 4.14 -6.76 -24.39
CA GLY A 275 5.04 -6.23 -23.38
C GLY A 275 6.44 -6.83 -23.43
N ALA A 276 6.68 -7.90 -24.19
CA ALA A 276 8.02 -8.47 -24.37
C ALA A 276 8.94 -7.54 -25.16
N ASP A 277 10.25 -7.77 -25.04
CA ASP A 277 11.24 -7.12 -25.91
C ASP A 277 11.55 -8.03 -27.11
N ALA A 278 11.17 -7.57 -28.30
CA ALA A 278 11.34 -8.33 -29.55
C ALA A 278 12.82 -8.62 -29.87
N SER A 279 13.73 -7.71 -29.53
CA SER A 279 15.16 -7.90 -29.77
C SER A 279 15.73 -8.95 -28.82
N HIS A 280 15.29 -8.96 -27.56
CA HIS A 280 15.71 -9.98 -26.59
C HIS A 280 15.16 -11.35 -26.93
N LEU A 281 13.93 -11.46 -27.44
CA LEU A 281 13.37 -12.73 -27.93
C LEU A 281 14.28 -13.33 -29.01
N LYS A 282 14.68 -12.53 -30.01
CA LYS A 282 15.52 -13.00 -31.12
C LYS A 282 16.98 -13.28 -30.71
N ASP A 283 17.51 -12.56 -29.70
CA ASP A 283 18.82 -12.85 -29.12
C ASP A 283 18.81 -14.14 -28.27
N GLU A 284 17.71 -14.44 -27.58
CA GLU A 284 17.54 -15.69 -26.83
C GLU A 284 17.47 -16.88 -27.79
N ASP A 285 16.58 -16.83 -28.79
CA ASP A 285 16.48 -17.79 -29.88
C ASP A 285 15.78 -17.15 -31.08
N ALA A 286 16.46 -17.18 -32.25
CA ALA A 286 15.98 -16.53 -33.47
C ALA A 286 14.61 -17.04 -33.97
N SER A 287 14.19 -18.24 -33.56
CA SER A 287 12.89 -18.84 -33.89
C SER A 287 11.73 -18.30 -33.04
N LEU A 288 12.01 -17.62 -31.93
CA LEU A 288 10.97 -17.08 -31.04
C LEU A 288 10.25 -15.91 -31.69
N GLU A 289 8.94 -15.89 -31.58
CA GLU A 289 8.09 -14.89 -32.23
C GLU A 289 7.60 -13.85 -31.22
N TYR A 290 7.62 -12.58 -31.62
CA TYR A 290 7.02 -11.48 -30.85
C TYR A 290 5.52 -11.45 -31.12
N VAL A 291 4.72 -11.81 -30.11
CA VAL A 291 3.29 -12.13 -30.28
C VAL A 291 2.37 -11.37 -29.34
N ALA A 292 1.11 -11.21 -29.74
CA ALA A 292 0.05 -10.53 -28.99
C ALA A 292 -1.34 -11.02 -29.48
N PRO A 293 -2.46 -10.65 -28.83
CA PRO A 293 -3.79 -10.94 -29.39
C PRO A 293 -4.04 -10.25 -30.75
N SER A 294 -3.43 -9.08 -31.00
CA SER A 294 -3.61 -8.30 -32.23
C SER A 294 -2.32 -7.57 -32.60
N ALA A 295 -2.20 -7.13 -33.85
CA ALA A 295 -1.03 -6.43 -34.40
C ALA A 295 -1.00 -4.95 -33.95
N ILE A 296 -0.95 -4.74 -32.64
CA ILE A 296 -0.97 -3.41 -32.01
C ILE A 296 0.26 -3.28 -31.13
N LYS A 297 1.24 -2.53 -31.61
CA LYS A 297 2.45 -2.19 -30.85
C LYS A 297 2.18 -1.12 -29.80
N LEU A 298 3.09 -1.01 -28.85
CA LEU A 298 3.14 0.09 -27.88
C LEU A 298 3.78 1.30 -28.55
N SER A 299 3.33 2.52 -28.25
CA SER A 299 3.81 3.75 -28.92
C SER A 299 5.31 4.00 -28.76
N TYR A 300 5.91 3.47 -27.70
CA TYR A 300 7.34 3.56 -27.39
C TYR A 300 8.17 2.37 -27.94
N THR A 301 7.56 1.52 -28.78
CA THR A 301 8.24 0.39 -29.43
C THR A 301 8.20 0.53 -30.95
N ASP A 302 9.24 0.08 -31.63
CA ASP A 302 9.29 0.11 -33.09
C ASP A 302 8.63 -1.12 -33.72
N GLU A 303 8.80 -2.28 -33.09
CA GLU A 303 8.33 -3.58 -33.57
C GLU A 303 6.83 -3.80 -33.39
N THR A 304 6.18 -4.43 -34.37
CA THR A 304 4.76 -4.80 -34.28
C THR A 304 4.61 -6.27 -33.97
N PRO A 305 3.89 -6.65 -32.90
CA PRO A 305 3.71 -8.06 -32.57
C PRO A 305 2.84 -8.75 -33.61
N ARG A 306 3.14 -10.01 -33.90
CA ARG A 306 2.28 -10.86 -34.70
C ARG A 306 1.05 -11.29 -33.89
N PRO A 307 -0.18 -11.23 -34.45
CA PRO A 307 -1.33 -11.84 -33.81
C PRO A 307 -1.12 -13.35 -33.61
N LEU A 308 -1.43 -13.86 -32.42
CA LEU A 308 -1.45 -15.29 -32.16
C LEU A 308 -2.46 -15.99 -33.08
N THR A 309 -2.07 -17.15 -33.60
CA THR A 309 -2.99 -18.06 -34.31
C THR A 309 -3.90 -18.79 -33.30
N LEU A 310 -4.98 -19.41 -33.77
CA LEU A 310 -5.85 -20.21 -32.91
C LEU A 310 -5.11 -21.39 -32.27
N ASP A 311 -4.22 -22.05 -33.01
CA ASP A 311 -3.43 -23.17 -32.49
C ASP A 311 -2.50 -22.71 -31.37
N GLU A 312 -1.86 -21.55 -31.53
CA GLU A 312 -1.03 -20.97 -30.47
C GLU A 312 -1.89 -20.57 -29.26
N ILE A 313 -3.05 -19.94 -29.48
CA ILE A 313 -4.00 -19.59 -28.40
C ILE A 313 -4.36 -20.82 -27.57
N HIS A 314 -4.63 -21.97 -28.22
CA HIS A 314 -4.93 -23.22 -27.53
C HIS A 314 -3.71 -23.89 -26.86
N GLU A 315 -2.49 -23.48 -27.21
CA GLU A 315 -1.26 -23.99 -26.61
C GLU A 315 -0.92 -23.26 -25.31
N TYR A 316 -1.10 -21.94 -25.24
CA TYR A 316 -0.71 -21.14 -24.07
C TYR A 316 -1.32 -21.64 -22.75
N PRO A 317 -2.62 -21.99 -22.63
CA PRO A 317 -3.17 -22.57 -21.42
C PRO A 317 -2.40 -23.81 -20.92
N LYS A 318 -1.91 -24.64 -21.85
CA LYS A 318 -1.09 -25.83 -21.52
C LYS A 318 0.29 -25.44 -20.99
N LEU A 319 0.89 -24.37 -21.51
CA LEU A 319 2.16 -23.83 -21.00
C LEU A 319 1.99 -23.29 -19.57
N PHE A 320 0.91 -22.55 -19.31
CA PHE A 320 0.58 -22.08 -17.96
C PHE A 320 0.33 -23.25 -16.99
N ALA A 321 -0.42 -24.27 -17.42
CA ALA A 321 -0.66 -25.48 -16.63
C ALA A 321 0.64 -26.24 -16.30
N GLN A 322 1.52 -26.40 -17.29
CA GLN A 322 2.81 -27.07 -17.09
C GLN A 322 3.73 -26.27 -16.14
N ALA A 323 3.78 -24.96 -16.29
CA ALA A 323 4.52 -24.07 -15.40
C ALA A 323 3.97 -24.13 -13.96
N ALA A 324 2.65 -24.17 -13.81
CA ALA A 324 2.01 -24.34 -12.51
C ALA A 324 2.38 -25.68 -11.85
N ALA A 325 2.32 -26.78 -12.60
CA ALA A 325 2.70 -28.09 -12.11
C ALA A 325 4.19 -28.15 -11.74
N ASN A 326 5.06 -27.52 -12.52
CA ASN A 326 6.48 -27.39 -12.18
C ASN A 326 6.68 -26.60 -10.89
N ALA A 327 5.99 -25.47 -10.74
CA ALA A 327 6.06 -24.64 -9.54
C ALA A 327 5.64 -25.42 -8.29
N VAL A 328 4.43 -25.97 -8.29
CA VAL A 328 3.84 -26.57 -7.09
C VAL A 328 4.45 -27.93 -6.77
N PHE A 329 4.59 -28.82 -7.75
CA PHE A 329 4.97 -30.21 -7.48
C PHE A 329 6.46 -30.49 -7.56
N LYS A 330 7.26 -29.60 -8.17
CA LYS A 330 8.71 -29.81 -8.31
C LYS A 330 9.53 -28.76 -7.58
N ALA A 331 9.17 -27.48 -7.72
CA ALA A 331 9.87 -26.39 -7.04
C ALA A 331 9.32 -26.13 -5.61
N GLY A 332 8.23 -26.77 -5.21
CA GLY A 332 7.71 -26.68 -3.83
C GLY A 332 7.00 -25.36 -3.50
N PHE A 333 6.46 -24.65 -4.48
CA PHE A 333 5.58 -23.51 -4.19
C PHE A 333 4.26 -23.98 -3.55
N ASP A 334 3.70 -23.18 -2.64
CA ASP A 334 2.41 -23.48 -2.00
C ASP A 334 1.23 -23.28 -2.97
N GLY A 335 1.45 -22.48 -4.01
CA GLY A 335 0.49 -22.22 -5.07
C GLY A 335 1.05 -21.32 -6.17
N VAL A 336 0.17 -20.91 -7.07
CA VAL A 336 0.50 -20.03 -8.19
C VAL A 336 -0.51 -18.90 -8.35
N GLU A 337 -0.03 -17.76 -8.83
CA GLU A 337 -0.86 -16.62 -9.20
C GLU A 337 -0.76 -16.37 -10.71
N VAL A 338 -1.88 -16.46 -11.42
CA VAL A 338 -1.95 -16.15 -12.84
C VAL A 338 -1.94 -14.62 -13.03
N ASN A 339 -0.92 -14.12 -13.73
CA ASN A 339 -0.74 -12.70 -13.99
C ASN A 339 -1.61 -12.21 -15.17
N ALA A 340 -2.74 -11.59 -14.87
CA ALA A 340 -3.60 -10.91 -15.84
C ALA A 340 -3.67 -9.39 -15.58
N VAL A 341 -2.52 -8.78 -15.29
CA VAL A 341 -2.40 -7.34 -15.04
C VAL A 341 -1.41 -6.65 -15.96
N ASN A 342 -1.37 -5.32 -15.84
CA ASN A 342 -0.28 -4.46 -16.28
C ASN A 342 0.03 -4.56 -17.78
N GLY A 343 -0.96 -4.93 -18.59
CA GLY A 343 -0.84 -5.00 -20.04
C GLY A 343 0.02 -6.14 -20.56
N PHE A 344 0.13 -7.24 -19.81
CA PHE A 344 0.75 -8.49 -20.27
C PHE A 344 -0.26 -9.41 -20.96
N LEU A 345 0.19 -10.55 -21.48
CA LEU A 345 -0.56 -11.33 -22.49
C LEU A 345 -2.03 -11.56 -22.13
N ILE A 346 -2.31 -12.02 -20.91
CA ILE A 346 -3.69 -12.30 -20.49
C ILE A 346 -4.52 -11.01 -20.41
N ASP A 347 -3.97 -9.93 -19.85
CA ASP A 347 -4.61 -8.61 -19.78
C ASP A 347 -4.85 -8.03 -21.18
N GLN A 348 -3.91 -8.27 -22.12
CA GLN A 348 -4.04 -7.86 -23.50
C GLN A 348 -5.24 -8.51 -24.18
N PHE A 349 -5.57 -9.77 -23.87
CA PHE A 349 -6.78 -10.44 -24.37
C PHE A 349 -8.06 -9.88 -23.72
N ILE A 350 -8.03 -9.54 -22.43
CA ILE A 350 -9.17 -9.01 -21.69
C ILE A 350 -9.64 -7.67 -22.27
N GLN A 351 -8.71 -6.77 -22.58
CA GLN A 351 -9.03 -5.38 -22.86
C GLN A 351 -9.14 -5.08 -24.36
N ASP A 352 -10.18 -4.35 -24.75
CA ASP A 352 -10.45 -4.00 -26.16
C ASP A 352 -9.48 -2.97 -26.74
N VAL A 353 -8.70 -2.27 -25.92
CA VAL A 353 -7.63 -1.36 -26.37
C VAL A 353 -6.48 -2.09 -27.05
N SER A 354 -6.29 -3.38 -26.74
CA SER A 354 -5.22 -4.23 -27.29
C SER A 354 -5.72 -5.48 -28.03
N ASN A 355 -6.96 -5.90 -27.80
CA ASN A 355 -7.58 -7.01 -28.50
C ASN A 355 -8.63 -6.52 -29.51
N LYS A 356 -8.26 -6.53 -30.80
CA LYS A 356 -9.11 -6.21 -31.95
C LYS A 356 -9.41 -7.43 -32.81
N ARG A 357 -9.34 -8.64 -32.23
CA ARG A 357 -9.67 -9.88 -32.95
C ARG A 357 -11.15 -9.92 -33.32
N THR A 358 -11.45 -10.60 -34.42
CA THR A 358 -12.80 -10.82 -34.95
C THR A 358 -13.23 -12.29 -34.88
N ASP A 359 -12.40 -13.16 -34.31
CA ASP A 359 -12.74 -14.55 -34.01
C ASP A 359 -13.32 -14.69 -32.59
N ASP A 360 -13.48 -15.94 -32.12
CA ASP A 360 -14.07 -16.25 -30.82
C ASP A 360 -13.25 -15.78 -29.61
N TYR A 361 -12.10 -15.12 -29.83
CA TYR A 361 -11.25 -14.55 -28.80
C TYR A 361 -11.25 -13.01 -28.77
N GLY A 362 -12.10 -12.34 -29.56
CA GLY A 362 -12.30 -10.88 -29.50
C GLY A 362 -13.70 -10.41 -29.91
N GLY A 363 -13.86 -9.09 -30.04
CA GLY A 363 -15.12 -8.47 -30.47
C GLY A 363 -16.19 -8.29 -29.38
N SER A 364 -16.35 -9.24 -28.46
CA SER A 364 -17.29 -9.14 -27.33
C SER A 364 -16.61 -9.32 -25.96
N VAL A 365 -17.34 -8.99 -24.89
CA VAL A 365 -16.87 -9.22 -23.50
C VAL A 365 -16.60 -10.71 -23.27
N GLU A 366 -17.50 -11.58 -23.71
CA GLU A 366 -17.42 -13.03 -23.55
C GLU A 366 -16.21 -13.61 -24.27
N ASN A 367 -15.97 -13.16 -25.51
CA ASN A 367 -14.86 -13.64 -26.33
C ASN A 367 -13.51 -13.15 -25.79
N ARG A 368 -13.41 -11.88 -25.36
CA ARG A 368 -12.19 -11.36 -24.71
C ARG A 368 -11.87 -12.07 -23.39
N ALA A 369 -12.90 -12.49 -22.65
CA ALA A 369 -12.74 -13.24 -21.42
C ALA A 369 -12.39 -14.73 -21.65
N ARG A 370 -12.55 -15.25 -22.87
CA ARG A 370 -12.36 -16.69 -23.18
C ARG A 370 -10.94 -17.17 -22.90
N PHE A 371 -9.93 -16.51 -23.45
CA PHE A 371 -8.52 -16.90 -23.24
C PHE A 371 -8.11 -16.87 -21.76
N PRO A 372 -8.38 -15.79 -20.98
CA PRO A 372 -8.15 -15.78 -19.53
C PRO A 372 -8.84 -16.93 -18.79
N LEU A 373 -10.09 -17.25 -19.16
CA LEU A 373 -10.85 -18.34 -18.55
C LEU A 373 -10.26 -19.71 -18.88
N GLU A 374 -9.80 -19.94 -20.11
CA GLU A 374 -9.11 -21.18 -20.50
C GLU A 374 -7.77 -21.34 -19.77
N VAL A 375 -7.02 -20.25 -19.59
CA VAL A 375 -5.76 -20.28 -18.83
C VAL A 375 -6.00 -20.65 -17.37
N ILE A 376 -6.96 -20.00 -16.69
CA ILE A 376 -7.23 -20.29 -15.28
C ILE A 376 -7.84 -21.69 -15.10
N ASP A 377 -8.71 -22.14 -16.01
CA ASP A 377 -9.24 -23.50 -16.01
C ASP A 377 -8.10 -24.53 -16.11
N ALA A 378 -7.17 -24.35 -17.06
CA ALA A 378 -6.04 -25.26 -17.24
C ALA A 378 -5.07 -25.29 -16.04
N VAL A 379 -4.84 -24.14 -15.40
CA VAL A 379 -4.01 -24.07 -14.18
C VAL A 379 -4.71 -24.76 -13.01
N VAL A 380 -6.01 -24.54 -12.83
CA VAL A 380 -6.80 -25.22 -11.79
C VAL A 380 -6.81 -26.73 -12.01
N ASP A 381 -6.98 -27.20 -13.24
CA ASP A 381 -6.92 -28.63 -13.56
C ASP A 381 -5.55 -29.24 -13.21
N ALA A 382 -4.47 -28.47 -13.35
CA ALA A 382 -3.12 -28.92 -13.07
C ALA A 382 -2.80 -29.01 -11.56
N VAL A 383 -3.16 -27.99 -10.77
CA VAL A 383 -2.69 -27.87 -9.37
C VAL A 383 -3.81 -27.71 -8.32
N GLY A 384 -5.05 -27.62 -8.75
CA GLY A 384 -6.23 -27.43 -7.88
C GLY A 384 -6.55 -25.96 -7.59
N ALA A 385 -7.84 -25.67 -7.38
CA ALA A 385 -8.33 -24.31 -7.16
C ALA A 385 -7.75 -23.67 -5.87
N HIS A 386 -7.62 -24.44 -4.79
CA HIS A 386 -7.09 -23.98 -3.50
C HIS A 386 -5.61 -23.57 -3.55
N ARG A 387 -4.88 -23.91 -4.63
CA ARG A 387 -3.49 -23.48 -4.89
C ARG A 387 -3.36 -22.49 -6.03
N THR A 388 -4.48 -22.06 -6.59
CA THR A 388 -4.49 -21.19 -7.76
C THR A 388 -5.10 -19.86 -7.39
N ALA A 389 -4.48 -18.78 -7.84
CA ALA A 389 -4.96 -17.41 -7.71
C ALA A 389 -4.94 -16.68 -9.05
N PHE A 390 -5.70 -15.59 -9.14
CA PHE A 390 -5.80 -14.78 -10.35
C PHE A 390 -5.64 -13.30 -10.03
N ARG A 391 -4.87 -12.56 -10.83
CA ARG A 391 -4.59 -11.14 -10.59
C ARG A 391 -5.13 -10.24 -11.70
N VAL A 392 -5.85 -9.16 -11.36
CA VAL A 392 -6.45 -8.20 -12.32
C VAL A 392 -6.16 -6.73 -11.97
N SER A 393 -6.15 -5.86 -12.99
CA SER A 393 -5.86 -4.41 -12.83
C SER A 393 -6.77 -3.53 -13.72
N PRO A 394 -8.08 -3.41 -13.42
CA PRO A 394 -9.05 -2.79 -14.32
C PRO A 394 -8.75 -1.34 -14.71
N TRP A 395 -8.12 -0.59 -13.80
CA TRP A 395 -7.93 0.85 -13.91
C TRP A 395 -6.51 1.25 -14.32
N ASN A 396 -5.61 0.29 -14.53
CA ASN A 396 -4.21 0.57 -14.80
C ASN A 396 -4.02 0.98 -16.27
N THR A 397 -3.32 2.09 -16.50
CA THR A 397 -2.99 2.60 -17.84
C THR A 397 -1.61 2.17 -18.33
N TRP A 398 -0.82 1.49 -17.48
CA TRP A 398 0.50 0.98 -17.83
C TRP A 398 0.47 0.12 -19.10
N GLN A 399 1.44 0.30 -19.99
CA GLN A 399 1.49 -0.33 -21.32
C GLN A 399 0.26 -0.06 -22.20
N GLU A 400 -0.24 1.17 -22.14
CA GLU A 400 -1.37 1.65 -22.96
C GLU A 400 -2.62 0.78 -22.76
N MET A 401 -2.79 0.30 -21.52
CA MET A 401 -4.00 -0.36 -21.06
C MET A 401 -5.05 0.67 -20.65
N ARG A 402 -6.14 0.14 -20.08
CA ARG A 402 -7.37 0.79 -19.62
C ARG A 402 -8.37 1.00 -20.75
N MET A 403 -9.38 0.13 -20.74
CA MET A 403 -10.65 0.34 -21.45
C MET A 403 -11.33 1.63 -20.98
N GLU A 404 -12.15 2.22 -21.84
CA GLU A 404 -12.97 3.39 -21.48
C GLU A 404 -13.91 3.08 -20.30
N ASP A 405 -14.64 1.96 -20.40
CA ASP A 405 -15.44 1.39 -19.31
C ASP A 405 -15.00 -0.05 -19.00
N PRO A 406 -14.13 -0.27 -17.99
CA PRO A 406 -13.65 -1.60 -17.65
C PRO A 406 -14.68 -2.43 -16.87
N ILE A 407 -15.69 -1.80 -16.24
CA ILE A 407 -16.56 -2.48 -15.27
C ILE A 407 -17.29 -3.69 -15.87
N PRO A 408 -17.95 -3.60 -17.06
CA PRO A 408 -18.66 -4.74 -17.63
C PRO A 408 -17.74 -5.94 -17.92
N THR A 409 -16.56 -5.67 -18.49
CA THR A 409 -15.62 -6.73 -18.90
C THR A 409 -15.05 -7.44 -17.68
N PHE A 410 -14.56 -6.69 -16.68
CA PHE A 410 -14.00 -7.28 -15.47
C PHE A 410 -15.08 -7.91 -14.57
N SER A 411 -16.30 -7.37 -14.56
CA SER A 411 -17.43 -7.98 -13.84
C SER A 411 -17.77 -9.35 -14.41
N TYR A 412 -17.86 -9.47 -15.74
CA TYR A 412 -18.10 -10.74 -16.41
C TYR A 412 -17.00 -11.75 -16.09
N LEU A 413 -15.73 -11.36 -16.25
CA LEU A 413 -14.59 -12.24 -16.00
C LEU A 413 -14.55 -12.73 -14.55
N VAL A 414 -14.63 -11.82 -13.56
CA VAL A 414 -14.60 -12.16 -12.14
C VAL A 414 -15.77 -13.06 -11.76
N THR A 415 -16.97 -12.77 -12.29
CA THR A 415 -18.15 -13.62 -12.06
C THR A 415 -17.93 -15.03 -12.62
N LYS A 416 -17.40 -15.16 -13.84
CA LYS A 416 -17.15 -16.47 -14.46
C LYS A 416 -16.08 -17.27 -13.74
N ILE A 417 -14.96 -16.64 -13.36
CA ILE A 417 -13.94 -17.29 -12.53
C ILE A 417 -14.59 -17.78 -11.24
N GLY A 418 -15.35 -16.92 -10.57
CA GLY A 418 -15.97 -17.26 -9.30
C GLY A 418 -17.07 -18.33 -9.38
N GLN A 419 -17.73 -18.50 -10.53
CA GLN A 419 -18.71 -19.56 -10.78
C GLN A 419 -18.04 -20.90 -11.09
N ARG A 420 -16.90 -20.89 -11.79
CA ARG A 420 -16.17 -22.10 -12.21
C ARG A 420 -15.32 -22.66 -11.07
N HIS A 421 -14.72 -21.78 -10.28
CA HIS A 421 -13.72 -22.11 -9.26
C HIS A 421 -14.11 -21.47 -7.92
N THR A 422 -15.05 -22.08 -7.21
CA THR A 422 -15.55 -21.55 -5.92
C THR A 422 -14.46 -21.49 -4.85
N ASP A 423 -13.52 -22.43 -4.92
CA ASP A 423 -12.47 -22.65 -3.92
C ASP A 423 -11.11 -22.10 -4.39
N LEU A 424 -11.11 -21.14 -5.32
CA LEU A 424 -9.91 -20.44 -5.75
C LEU A 424 -9.22 -19.80 -4.55
N ALA A 425 -7.89 -19.94 -4.42
CA ALA A 425 -7.15 -19.49 -3.24
C ALA A 425 -7.43 -18.02 -2.91
N TYR A 426 -7.32 -17.14 -3.90
CA TYR A 426 -7.69 -15.73 -3.80
C TYR A 426 -7.82 -15.05 -5.18
N LEU A 427 -8.52 -13.92 -5.21
CA LEU A 427 -8.41 -12.92 -6.27
C LEU A 427 -7.50 -11.78 -5.82
N HIS A 428 -6.58 -11.31 -6.66
CA HIS A 428 -5.69 -10.20 -6.35
C HIS A 428 -5.96 -9.02 -7.29
N VAL A 429 -6.21 -7.84 -6.73
CA VAL A 429 -6.56 -6.65 -7.50
C VAL A 429 -5.57 -5.52 -7.28
N ILE A 430 -5.12 -4.89 -8.37
CA ILE A 430 -4.37 -3.64 -8.30
C ILE A 430 -5.37 -2.47 -8.20
N GLU A 431 -5.18 -1.66 -7.17
CA GLU A 431 -6.00 -0.50 -6.86
C GLU A 431 -5.63 0.69 -7.76
N PRO A 432 -6.60 1.54 -8.14
CA PRO A 432 -6.42 2.63 -9.12
C PRO A 432 -5.45 3.74 -8.67
N ARG A 433 -4.94 3.64 -7.44
CA ARG A 433 -3.92 4.53 -6.87
C ARG A 433 -2.52 4.32 -7.47
N VAL A 434 -2.30 3.24 -8.23
CA VAL A 434 -1.00 2.87 -8.78
C VAL A 434 -1.07 2.73 -10.30
N ASN A 435 0.00 3.16 -10.97
CA ASN A 435 0.21 2.97 -12.40
C ASN A 435 1.63 2.41 -12.60
N GLY A 436 1.72 1.17 -13.08
CA GLY A 436 2.99 0.47 -13.27
C GLY A 436 3.82 0.42 -11.98
N THR A 437 5.00 1.05 -12.00
CA THR A 437 5.97 1.08 -10.89
C THR A 437 5.74 2.23 -9.91
N GLY A 438 4.85 3.18 -10.25
CA GLY A 438 4.63 4.43 -9.52
C GLY A 438 3.26 4.54 -8.84
N THR A 439 3.14 5.48 -7.91
CA THR A 439 1.82 5.97 -7.47
C THR A 439 1.29 6.90 -8.55
N ARG A 440 0.00 6.86 -8.84
CA ARG A 440 -0.61 7.82 -9.76
C ARG A 440 -0.53 9.23 -9.18
N ASP A 441 -0.31 10.22 -10.04
CA ASP A 441 -0.49 11.61 -9.66
C ASP A 441 -1.98 11.91 -9.44
N GLY A 442 -2.31 12.51 -8.29
CA GLY A 442 -3.69 12.83 -7.92
C GLY A 442 -4.49 11.64 -7.37
N VAL A 443 -5.71 11.94 -6.92
CA VAL A 443 -6.63 10.93 -6.35
C VAL A 443 -7.37 10.23 -7.50
N PRO A 444 -7.59 8.90 -7.44
CA PRO A 444 -8.53 8.22 -8.32
C PRO A 444 -9.88 8.95 -8.34
N GLY A 445 -10.50 9.05 -9.52
CA GLY A 445 -11.86 9.57 -9.64
C GLY A 445 -12.83 8.70 -8.83
N ALA A 446 -13.94 9.28 -8.35
CA ALA A 446 -14.90 8.53 -7.53
C ALA A 446 -15.44 7.25 -8.20
N HIS A 447 -15.47 7.22 -9.54
CA HIS A 447 -15.88 6.06 -10.33
C HIS A 447 -14.77 5.01 -10.51
N GLU A 448 -13.50 5.37 -10.30
CA GLU A 448 -12.35 4.47 -10.41
C GLU A 448 -12.21 3.71 -9.09
N SER A 449 -13.02 2.65 -8.94
CA SER A 449 -13.09 1.84 -7.73
C SER A 449 -13.18 0.36 -8.06
N ASN A 450 -12.49 -0.47 -7.28
CA ASN A 450 -12.62 -1.94 -7.34
C ASN A 450 -13.75 -2.46 -6.43
N GLY A 451 -14.68 -1.60 -5.99
CA GLY A 451 -15.83 -1.98 -5.17
C GLY A 451 -16.67 -3.09 -5.81
N PHE A 452 -16.97 -2.98 -7.11
CA PHE A 452 -17.72 -4.00 -7.86
C PHE A 452 -17.05 -5.38 -7.83
N ILE A 453 -15.72 -5.45 -7.91
CA ILE A 453 -14.97 -6.71 -7.81
C ILE A 453 -15.12 -7.30 -6.41
N ARG A 454 -15.01 -6.47 -5.37
CA ARG A 454 -15.15 -6.92 -3.98
C ARG A 454 -16.55 -7.49 -3.73
N GLU A 455 -17.58 -6.82 -4.21
CA GLU A 455 -18.96 -7.27 -4.09
C GLU A 455 -19.21 -8.60 -4.80
N LEU A 456 -18.73 -8.74 -6.06
CA LEU A 456 -18.87 -9.97 -6.83
C LEU A 456 -18.05 -11.14 -6.26
N TRP A 457 -16.92 -10.86 -5.62
CA TRP A 457 -16.01 -11.87 -5.11
C TRP A 457 -16.36 -12.33 -3.69
N ALA A 458 -16.96 -11.46 -2.88
CA ALA A 458 -17.30 -11.74 -1.49
C ALA A 458 -18.11 -13.04 -1.30
N PRO A 459 -17.92 -13.76 -0.19
CA PRO A 459 -17.05 -13.46 0.95
C PRO A 459 -15.61 -14.01 0.81
N ARG A 460 -15.19 -14.40 -0.40
CA ARG A 460 -13.94 -15.13 -0.64
C ARG A 460 -12.71 -14.25 -0.42
N PRO A 461 -11.53 -14.85 -0.15
CA PRO A 461 -10.32 -14.08 0.04
C PRO A 461 -9.96 -13.22 -1.17
N LEU A 462 -9.70 -11.94 -0.90
CA LEU A 462 -9.27 -10.96 -1.90
C LEU A 462 -8.04 -10.22 -1.38
N ILE A 463 -6.99 -10.19 -2.21
CA ILE A 463 -5.80 -9.39 -1.98
C ILE A 463 -5.95 -8.08 -2.74
N SER A 464 -5.65 -6.95 -2.10
CA SER A 464 -5.56 -5.67 -2.79
C SER A 464 -4.18 -5.04 -2.65
N ALA A 465 -3.67 -4.49 -3.74
CA ALA A 465 -2.36 -3.86 -3.79
C ALA A 465 -2.47 -2.46 -4.37
N GLY A 466 -1.76 -1.49 -3.79
CA GLY A 466 -1.56 -0.19 -4.43
C GLY A 466 -1.66 0.99 -3.46
N GLY A 467 -0.52 1.66 -3.24
CA GLY A 467 -0.44 2.91 -2.48
C GLY A 467 -0.84 2.80 -1.01
N TYR A 468 -0.81 1.60 -0.42
CA TYR A 468 -1.21 1.41 0.97
C TYR A 468 -0.20 1.99 1.95
N THR A 469 -0.72 2.78 2.88
CA THR A 469 -0.07 3.13 4.15
C THR A 469 -0.56 2.18 5.24
N ARG A 470 0.08 2.19 6.42
CA ARG A 470 -0.39 1.44 7.58
C ARG A 470 -1.87 1.71 7.88
N LYS A 471 -2.25 3.00 8.02
CA LYS A 471 -3.62 3.43 8.32
C LYS A 471 -4.62 2.90 7.28
N LEU A 472 -4.33 3.07 6.00
CA LEU A 472 -5.23 2.63 4.93
C LEU A 472 -5.34 1.11 4.86
N ALA A 473 -4.25 0.39 5.11
CA ALA A 473 -4.25 -1.07 5.14
C ALA A 473 -5.10 -1.62 6.30
N MET A 474 -4.98 -1.03 7.49
CA MET A 474 -5.82 -1.38 8.65
C MET A 474 -7.29 -1.10 8.33
N GLN A 475 -7.60 0.10 7.84
CA GLN A 475 -8.96 0.49 7.47
C GLN A 475 -9.60 -0.51 6.48
N VAL A 476 -8.91 -0.83 5.37
CA VAL A 476 -9.44 -1.78 4.39
C VAL A 476 -9.61 -3.18 4.97
N ALA A 477 -8.63 -3.66 5.75
CA ALA A 477 -8.74 -4.98 6.37
C ALA A 477 -9.91 -5.05 7.37
N ASP A 478 -10.14 -4.00 8.14
CA ASP A 478 -11.16 -3.93 9.18
C ASP A 478 -12.57 -3.80 8.60
N GLU A 479 -12.77 -2.87 7.66
CA GLU A 479 -14.06 -2.56 7.04
C GLU A 479 -14.44 -3.56 5.95
N LYS A 480 -13.50 -3.91 5.06
CA LYS A 480 -13.77 -4.70 3.84
C LYS A 480 -13.29 -6.13 3.92
N GLY A 481 -12.46 -6.48 4.91
CA GLY A 481 -11.82 -7.79 5.00
C GLY A 481 -10.72 -8.00 3.95
N GLY A 482 -10.36 -9.27 3.74
CA GLY A 482 -9.30 -9.64 2.80
C GLY A 482 -7.89 -9.28 3.27
N LEU A 483 -6.96 -9.24 2.32
CA LEU A 483 -5.52 -9.04 2.54
C LEU A 483 -5.00 -7.81 1.80
N VAL A 484 -3.89 -7.28 2.28
CA VAL A 484 -3.23 -6.10 1.72
C VAL A 484 -1.81 -6.46 1.30
N ALA A 485 -1.54 -6.33 0.01
CA ALA A 485 -0.22 -6.56 -0.55
C ALA A 485 0.59 -5.27 -0.65
N PHE A 486 1.83 -5.33 -0.18
CA PHE A 486 2.79 -4.25 -0.21
C PHE A 486 3.91 -4.55 -1.21
N GLY A 487 4.16 -3.59 -2.10
CA GLY A 487 5.25 -3.67 -3.07
C GLY A 487 6.50 -2.94 -2.59
N ARG A 488 6.65 -1.68 -3.03
CA ARG A 488 7.82 -0.82 -2.77
C ARG A 488 8.32 -0.81 -1.31
N PHE A 489 7.42 -0.72 -0.32
CA PHE A 489 7.84 -0.72 1.08
C PHE A 489 8.33 -2.09 1.57
N PHE A 490 7.89 -3.19 0.98
CA PHE A 490 8.41 -4.53 1.31
C PHE A 490 9.76 -4.79 0.62
N ILE A 491 10.13 -4.02 -0.42
CA ILE A 491 11.51 -3.98 -0.92
C ILE A 491 12.44 -3.45 0.17
N SER A 492 12.12 -2.33 0.81
CA SER A 492 13.04 -1.69 1.77
C SER A 492 12.88 -2.13 3.22
N ASN A 493 11.86 -2.92 3.54
CA ASN A 493 11.56 -3.38 4.89
C ASN A 493 11.36 -4.89 4.90
N PRO A 494 12.41 -5.70 5.12
CA PRO A 494 12.28 -7.16 5.16
C PRO A 494 11.35 -7.65 6.29
N ASP A 495 11.19 -6.85 7.34
CA ASP A 495 10.32 -7.09 8.50
C ASP A 495 9.07 -6.19 8.50
N LEU A 496 8.56 -5.86 7.30
CA LEU A 496 7.41 -4.97 7.15
C LEU A 496 6.21 -5.35 8.05
N PRO A 497 5.80 -6.64 8.19
CA PRO A 497 4.70 -6.99 9.07
C PRO A 497 4.92 -6.56 10.53
N LYS A 498 6.12 -6.81 11.08
CA LYS A 498 6.52 -6.37 12.42
C LYS A 498 6.48 -4.85 12.55
N LYS A 499 7.05 -4.12 11.58
CA LYS A 499 7.05 -2.64 11.60
C LYS A 499 5.64 -2.08 11.54
N LEU A 500 4.77 -2.62 10.69
CA LEU A 500 3.36 -2.20 10.62
C LEU A 500 2.61 -2.54 11.91
N LYS A 501 2.84 -3.71 12.52
CA LYS A 501 2.17 -4.10 13.77
C LYS A 501 2.54 -3.19 14.94
N LYS A 502 3.83 -2.87 15.06
CA LYS A 502 4.39 -2.04 16.14
C LYS A 502 4.38 -0.53 15.84
N ASP A 503 3.84 -0.12 14.69
CA ASP A 503 3.86 1.27 14.21
C ASP A 503 5.27 1.90 14.17
N LEU A 504 6.25 1.09 13.75
CA LEU A 504 7.64 1.53 13.64
C LEU A 504 7.87 2.30 12.33
N PRO A 505 8.84 3.22 12.29
CA PRO A 505 9.23 3.92 11.06
C PRO A 505 9.60 2.93 9.94
N LEU A 506 9.04 3.16 8.75
CA LEU A 506 9.40 2.40 7.56
C LEU A 506 10.69 2.96 6.96
N THR A 507 11.63 2.07 6.64
CA THR A 507 12.83 2.40 5.87
C THR A 507 12.41 2.88 4.47
N PRO A 508 12.83 4.08 4.03
CA PRO A 508 12.57 4.55 2.68
C PRO A 508 13.16 3.60 1.62
N TYR A 509 12.44 3.40 0.53
CA TYR A 509 12.96 2.65 -0.61
C TYR A 509 13.85 3.52 -1.50
N ASN A 510 14.83 2.90 -2.15
CA ASN A 510 15.62 3.53 -3.20
C ASN A 510 15.19 2.95 -4.56
N SER A 511 14.51 3.74 -5.38
CA SER A 511 14.02 3.26 -6.68
C SER A 511 15.14 3.02 -7.69
N LEU A 512 16.33 3.63 -7.49
CA LEU A 512 17.49 3.44 -8.38
C LEU A 512 18.03 2.01 -8.32
N THR A 513 17.77 1.28 -7.24
CA THR A 513 18.27 -0.09 -7.03
C THR A 513 17.22 -1.16 -7.33
N PHE A 514 16.01 -0.79 -7.77
CA PHE A 514 14.93 -1.75 -8.02
C PHE A 514 15.29 -2.79 -9.08
N TYR A 515 16.04 -2.39 -10.09
CA TYR A 515 16.28 -3.20 -11.29
C TYR A 515 17.77 -3.38 -11.58
N LEU A 516 18.62 -3.42 -10.55
CA LEU A 516 20.02 -3.81 -10.74
C LEU A 516 20.10 -5.29 -11.14
N HIS A 517 20.86 -5.61 -12.17
CA HIS A 517 20.99 -6.98 -12.68
C HIS A 517 22.05 -7.79 -11.91
N GLY A 518 22.11 -9.09 -12.16
CA GLY A 518 23.14 -9.96 -11.60
C GLY A 518 23.03 -10.14 -10.08
N GLU A 519 24.08 -10.68 -9.47
CA GLU A 519 24.13 -11.02 -8.04
C GLU A 519 24.39 -9.81 -7.11
N VAL A 520 24.06 -8.60 -7.55
CA VAL A 520 24.22 -7.38 -6.75
C VAL A 520 23.25 -7.39 -5.55
N THR A 521 23.80 -7.23 -4.34
CA THR A 521 23.06 -7.21 -3.07
C THR A 521 22.53 -5.83 -2.68
N GLU A 522 23.12 -4.76 -3.21
CA GLU A 522 22.75 -3.37 -2.91
C GLU A 522 21.29 -3.08 -3.29
N GLY A 523 20.51 -2.56 -2.33
CA GLY A 523 19.07 -2.32 -2.49
C GLY A 523 18.24 -3.59 -2.72
N TYR A 524 18.80 -4.76 -2.37
CA TYR A 524 18.15 -6.05 -2.53
C TYR A 524 18.06 -6.78 -1.17
N THR A 525 19.21 -7.15 -0.59
CA THR A 525 19.34 -7.91 0.67
C THR A 525 20.04 -7.14 1.79
N ASP A 526 20.40 -5.88 1.57
CA ASP A 526 21.15 -5.02 2.50
C ASP A 526 20.27 -4.05 3.30
N TYR A 527 18.95 -4.07 3.10
CA TYR A 527 18.01 -3.26 3.87
C TYR A 527 17.92 -3.75 5.33
N PRO A 528 18.00 -2.85 6.33
CA PRO A 528 18.05 -3.24 7.73
C PRO A 528 16.68 -3.67 8.27
N PHE A 529 16.71 -4.66 9.16
CA PHE A 529 15.62 -4.97 10.08
C PHE A 529 15.46 -3.85 11.12
N ALA A 530 14.29 -3.75 11.74
CA ALA A 530 14.09 -2.89 12.91
C ALA A 530 15.03 -3.31 14.06
N SER A 531 15.60 -2.33 14.76
CA SER A 531 16.35 -2.58 16.00
C SER A 531 15.46 -3.27 17.04
N GLU A 532 16.06 -4.13 17.87
CA GLU A 532 15.34 -4.91 18.89
C GLU A 532 15.02 -4.13 20.18
N GLU A 533 15.08 -2.79 20.16
CA GLU A 533 14.83 -1.96 21.36
C GLU A 533 13.42 -2.10 21.94
#